data_AF-A0A7X7HPH0-F1
#
_entry.id   AF-A0A7X7HPH0-F1
#
_cell.length_a   1.000
_cell.length_b   1.000
_cell.length_c   1.000
_cell.angle_alpha   90.00
_cell.angle_beta   90.00
_cell.angle_gamma   90.00
#
_symmetry.space_group_name_H-M   'P 1'
#
loop_
_entity.id
_entity.type
_entity.pdbx_description
1 polymer ?
#
loop_
_entity_poly.entity_id
_entity_poly.type
_entity_poly.pdbx_seq_one_letter_code
_entity_poly.pdbx_strand_id
1 'polypeptide(L)' 'MRQRITKHDFRFMPSGYGHYKVTYTSPVTGRQWTAVTSEMPLIDATKNCEDPKVGDLNYLKKVCKSWKH' A
#
# COMPACT_ATOMS: atom_id res chain seq x y z
N MET A 1 -5.26 19.88 -8.59
CA MET A 1 -5.81 18.57 -9.00
C MET A 1 -5.53 17.54 -7.91
N ARG A 2 -6.54 16.77 -7.47
CA ARG A 2 -6.33 15.64 -6.56
C ARG A 2 -5.87 14.44 -7.41
N GLN A 3 -4.56 14.16 -7.41
CA GLN A 3 -4.03 12.96 -8.05
C GLN A 3 -4.72 11.71 -7.48
N ARG A 4 -5.31 10.89 -8.34
CA ARG A 4 -5.95 9.63 -7.95
C ARG A 4 -4.84 8.64 -7.62
N ILE A 5 -4.93 8.01 -6.45
CA ILE A 5 -3.99 6.98 -6.04
C ILE A 5 -4.20 5.72 -6.87
N THR A 6 -3.12 5.05 -7.23
CA THR A 6 -3.12 3.81 -8.01
C THR A 6 -2.28 2.73 -7.33
N LYS A 7 -2.43 1.49 -7.80
CA LYS A 7 -1.60 0.35 -7.35
C LYS A 7 -0.10 0.59 -7.58
N HIS A 8 0.27 1.34 -8.63
CA HIS A 8 1.66 1.63 -8.97
C HIS A 8 2.34 2.61 -8.00
N ASP A 9 1.57 3.33 -7.18
CA ASP A 9 2.12 4.15 -6.09
C ASP A 9 2.65 3.28 -4.94
N PHE A 10 2.42 1.97 -4.97
CA PHE A 10 2.83 1.02 -3.95
C PHE A 10 3.83 0.01 -4.49
N ARG A 11 4.86 -0.26 -3.69
CA ARG A 11 5.77 -1.39 -3.90
C ARG A 11 5.52 -2.43 -2.83
N PHE A 12 5.28 -3.67 -3.24
CA PHE A 12 5.08 -4.80 -2.35
C PHE A 12 6.31 -5.71 -2.39
N MET A 13 6.87 -6.02 -1.22
CA MET A 13 7.97 -6.95 -1.06
C MET A 13 7.57 -8.02 -0.02
N PRO A 14 7.64 -9.31 -0.33
CA PRO A 14 7.47 -10.36 0.68
C PRO A 14 8.49 -10.18 1.81
N SER A 15 8.05 -10.35 3.06
CA SER A 15 8.89 -10.23 4.26
C SER A 15 8.96 -11.52 5.09
N GLY A 16 8.52 -12.65 4.51
CA GLY A 16 8.43 -13.97 5.17
C GLY A 16 7.11 -14.21 5.89
N TYR A 17 6.76 -15.48 6.16
CA TYR A 17 5.59 -15.91 6.96
C TYR A 17 4.24 -15.24 6.64
N GLY A 18 3.96 -14.95 5.36
CA GLY A 18 2.72 -14.26 4.98
C GLY A 18 2.70 -12.77 5.34
N HIS A 19 3.86 -12.15 5.57
CA HIS A 19 3.99 -10.70 5.74
C HIS A 19 4.44 -10.04 4.45
N TYR A 20 3.94 -8.83 4.19
CA TYR A 20 4.42 -7.97 3.12
C TYR A 20 4.95 -6.66 3.70
N LYS A 21 6.17 -6.31 3.30
CA LYS A 21 6.69 -4.95 3.39
C LYS A 21 6.11 -4.15 2.24
N VAL A 22 5.35 -3.12 2.55
CA VAL A 22 4.69 -2.25 1.57
C VAL A 22 5.25 -0.85 1.69
N THR A 23 5.74 -0.30 0.59
CA THR A 23 6.20 1.08 0.50
C THR A 23 5.24 1.87 -0.38
N TYR A 24 4.58 2.88 0.20
CA TYR A 24 3.78 3.87 -0.52
C TYR A 24 4.64 5.07 -0.90
N THR A 25 4.68 5.43 -2.18
CA THR A 25 5.29 6.66 -2.69
C THR A 25 4.19 7.65 -3.07
N SER A 26 4.22 8.86 -2.52
CA SER A 26 3.24 9.88 -2.90
C SER A 26 3.51 10.38 -4.32
N PRO A 27 2.56 10.26 -5.26
CA PRO A 27 2.73 10.78 -6.63
C PRO A 27 2.72 12.32 -6.70
N VAL A 28 2.38 12.99 -5.59
CA VAL A 28 2.34 14.46 -5.50
C VAL A 28 3.65 15.02 -4.95
N THR A 29 4.27 14.32 -4.00
CA THR A 29 5.40 14.86 -3.22
C THR A 29 6.67 14.02 -3.31
N GLY A 30 6.62 12.82 -3.89
CA GLY A 30 7.71 11.85 -3.89
C GLY A 30 8.03 11.21 -2.53
N ARG A 31 7.42 11.70 -1.43
CA ARG A 31 7.64 11.15 -0.09
C ARG A 31 7.22 9.69 0.00
N GLN A 32 7.99 8.92 0.75
CA GLN A 32 7.76 7.49 0.95
C GLN A 32 7.44 7.14 2.40
N TRP A 33 6.58 6.14 2.57
CA TRP A 33 6.27 5.54 3.87
C TRP A 33 6.24 4.03 3.71
N THR A 34 6.77 3.32 4.70
CA THR A 34 6.87 1.86 4.65
C THR A 34 6.24 1.24 5.89
N ALA A 35 5.47 0.19 5.68
CA ALA A 35 4.89 -0.65 6.73
C ALA A 35 5.12 -2.12 6.44
N VAL A 36 5.08 -2.95 7.48
CA VAL A 36 4.95 -4.40 7.34
C VAL A 36 3.52 -4.76 7.73
N THR A 37 2.78 -5.40 6.83
CA THR A 37 1.40 -5.84 7.11
C THR A 37 1.26 -7.35 6.91
N SER A 38 0.50 -7.97 7.81
CA SER A 38 0.02 -9.36 7.73
C SER A 38 -1.46 -9.45 7.31
N GLU A 39 -2.09 -8.32 6.96
CA GLU A 39 -3.50 -8.28 6.56
C GLU A 39 -3.66 -8.83 5.13
N MET A 40 -3.70 -10.15 4.99
CA MET A 40 -3.85 -10.82 3.69
C MET A 40 -5.09 -10.37 2.90
N PRO A 41 -6.26 -10.13 3.51
CA PRO A 41 -7.41 -9.61 2.76
C PRO A 41 -7.13 -8.25 2.08
N LEU A 42 -6.35 -7.38 2.72
CA LEU A 42 -5.95 -6.10 2.14
C LEU A 42 -4.95 -6.28 1.00
N ILE A 43 -4.03 -7.24 1.13
CA ILE A 43 -3.09 -7.59 0.07
C ILE A 43 -3.84 -8.16 -1.14
N ASP A 44 -4.83 -9.02 -0.93
CA ASP A 44 -5.63 -9.58 -2.02
C ASP A 44 -6.46 -8.51 -2.73
N ALA A 45 -7.10 -7.62 -1.97
CA ALA A 45 -7.85 -6.49 -2.51
C ALA A 45 -6.99 -5.42 -3.21
N THR A 46 -5.66 -5.45 -3.07
CA THR A 46 -4.75 -4.44 -3.63
C THR A 46 -3.68 -5.03 -4.56
N LYS A 47 -2.68 -5.73 -4.01
CA LYS A 47 -1.59 -6.35 -4.77
C LYS A 47 -2.10 -7.38 -5.77
N ASN A 48 -3.05 -8.23 -5.38
CA ASN A 48 -3.51 -9.34 -6.22
C ASN A 48 -4.80 -9.02 -7.00
N CYS A 49 -5.36 -7.83 -6.83
CA CYS A 49 -6.46 -7.33 -7.64
C CYS A 49 -5.92 -6.59 -8.88
N GLU A 50 -6.52 -6.84 -10.05
CA GLU A 50 -6.18 -6.15 -11.30
C GLU A 50 -6.62 -4.68 -11.25
N ASP A 51 -7.88 -4.43 -10.88
CA ASP A 51 -8.44 -3.09 -10.68
C ASP A 51 -8.85 -2.88 -9.21
N PRO A 52 -7.90 -2.58 -8.31
CA PRO A 52 -8.19 -2.39 -6.90
C PRO A 52 -9.03 -1.14 -6.66
N LYS A 53 -10.00 -1.23 -5.74
CA LYS A 53 -10.83 -0.09 -5.40
C LYS A 53 -9.98 1.02 -4.78
N VAL A 54 -10.30 2.26 -5.14
CA VAL A 54 -9.64 3.44 -4.56
C VAL A 54 -9.78 3.50 -3.04
N GLY A 55 -10.86 2.95 -2.47
CA GLY A 55 -11.05 2.81 -1.03
C GLY A 55 -9.96 1.96 -0.37
N ASP A 56 -9.69 0.78 -0.94
CA ASP A 56 -8.69 -0.17 -0.44
C ASP A 56 -7.28 0.40 -0.55
N LEU A 57 -6.96 1.06 -1.66
CA LEU A 57 -5.68 1.77 -1.84
C LEU A 57 -5.52 2.91 -0.82
N ASN A 58 -6.58 3.67 -0.53
CA ASN A 58 -6.51 4.72 0.49
C ASN A 58 -6.33 4.14 1.90
N TYR A 59 -6.92 2.98 2.18
CA TYR A 59 -6.70 2.28 3.45
C TYR A 59 -5.25 1.80 3.56
N LEU A 60 -4.71 1.14 2.53
CA LEU A 60 -3.30 0.72 2.49
C LEU A 60 -2.32 1.89 2.66
N LYS A 61 -2.60 3.04 2.04
CA LYS A 61 -1.84 4.27 2.25
C LYS A 61 -1.86 4.72 3.70
N LYS A 62 -3.02 4.65 4.38
CA LYS A 62 -3.12 5.01 5.80
C LYS A 62 -2.25 4.08 6.64
N VAL A 63 -2.33 2.77 6.41
CA VAL A 63 -1.48 1.75 7.07
C VAL A 63 0.01 2.10 6.92
N CYS A 64 0.46 2.42 5.69
CA CYS A 64 1.85 2.82 5.45
C CYS A 64 2.25 4.07 6.25
N LYS A 65 1.37 5.07 6.35
CA LYS A 65 1.64 6.34 7.02
C LYS A 65 1.55 6.30 8.54
N SER A 66 0.75 5.39 9.10
CA SER A 66 0.55 5.25 10.53
C SER A 66 1.51 4.25 11.19
N TRP A 67 2.29 3.52 10.39
CA TRP A 67 3.22 2.53 10.90
C TRP A 67 4.29 3.17 11.78
N LYS A 68 4.39 2.68 13.01
CA LYS A 68 5.44 3.04 13.97
C LYS A 68 6.26 1.78 14.21
N HIS A 69 7.57 1.92 14.06
CA HIS A 69 8.55 0.85 14.26
C HIS A 69 8.78 0.60 15.75
#